data_AF-A0A7K8SPW6-F1
#
_entry.id   AF-A0A7K8SPW6-F1
#
_cell.length_a   1.000
_cell.length_b   1.000
_cell.length_c   1.000
_cell.angle_alpha   90.00
_cell.angle_beta   90.00
_cell.angle_gamma   90.00
#
_symmetry.space_group_name_H-M   'P 1'
#
loop_
_entity.id
_entity.type
_entity.pdbx_description
1 polymer ?
#
loop_
_entity_poly.entity_id
_entity_poly.type
_entity_poly.pdbx_seq_one_letter_code
_entity_poly.pdbx_strand_id
1 'polypeptide(L)'
;VQQISGMLMKLFQRARLEKPGQIDPKATEFTLSLLTAMYDRTGTGYIETRSAAAALTALSGDTLLAKYRAFFQFYAVPEQKAALITRSALRSLLTDLNQIPAIVGESCTLSCVEIATRSCFHGVLNSAIVEEKFLSWLRSEPAVLLWLPTCYRLSATEMVSHQARCR
;
A
#
# COMPACT_ATOMS: atom_id res chain seq x y z
N VAL A 1 -3.37 17.31 -6.24
CA VAL A 1 -4.35 16.50 -7.01
C VAL A 1 -4.07 16.47 -8.53
N GLN A 2 -3.89 17.62 -9.22
CA GLN A 2 -3.67 17.65 -10.68
C GLN A 2 -2.47 16.80 -11.17
N GLN A 3 -1.34 16.84 -10.47
CA GLN A 3 -0.16 16.03 -10.80
C GLN A 3 -0.47 14.52 -10.76
N ILE A 4 -1.17 14.06 -9.73
CA ILE A 4 -1.58 12.65 -9.59
C ILE A 4 -2.54 12.26 -10.71
N SER A 5 -3.49 13.11 -11.06
CA SER A 5 -4.38 12.89 -12.21
C SER A 5 -3.57 12.66 -13.50
N GLY A 6 -2.58 13.50 -13.77
CA GLY A 6 -1.70 13.34 -14.94
C GLY A 6 -0.88 12.04 -14.92
N MET A 7 -0.42 11.59 -13.75
CA MET A 7 0.27 10.30 -13.61
C MET A 7 -0.67 9.12 -13.84
N LEU A 8 -1.88 9.17 -13.27
CA LEU A 8 -2.92 8.15 -13.45
C LEU A 8 -3.35 8.04 -14.91
N MET A 9 -3.50 9.16 -15.63
CA MET A 9 -3.80 9.14 -17.07
C MET A 9 -2.74 8.35 -17.84
N LYS A 10 -1.45 8.62 -17.60
CA LYS A 10 -0.36 7.89 -18.25
C LYS A 10 -0.37 6.41 -17.89
N LEU A 11 -0.64 6.08 -16.62
CA LEU A 11 -0.72 4.71 -16.13
C LEU A 11 -1.84 3.94 -16.83
N PHE A 12 -3.07 4.47 -16.84
CA PHE A 12 -4.21 3.79 -17.46
C PHE A 12 -4.15 3.78 -19.00
N GLN A 13 -3.51 4.76 -19.63
CA GLN A 13 -3.21 4.71 -21.06
C GLN A 13 -2.32 3.51 -21.40
N ARG A 14 -1.24 3.29 -20.63
CA ARG A 14 -0.38 2.12 -20.81
C ARG A 14 -1.13 0.82 -20.54
N ALA A 15 -1.88 0.74 -19.45
CA ALA A 15 -2.68 -0.44 -19.12
C ALA A 15 -3.72 -0.79 -20.20
N ARG A 16 -4.32 0.22 -20.86
CA ARG A 16 -5.25 0.01 -21.99
C ARG A 16 -4.59 -0.59 -23.22
N LEU A 17 -3.33 -0.24 -23.48
CA LEU A 17 -2.57 -0.81 -24.60
C LEU A 17 -2.24 -2.29 -24.34
N GLU A 18 -1.94 -2.63 -23.09
CA GLU A 18 -1.61 -4.01 -22.69
C GLU A 18 -2.85 -4.91 -22.59
N LYS A 19 -3.99 -4.36 -22.13
CA LYS A 19 -5.24 -5.09 -21.94
C LYS A 19 -6.44 -4.35 -22.54
N PRO A 20 -6.62 -4.38 -23.87
CA PRO A 20 -7.71 -3.69 -24.55
C PRO A 20 -9.09 -4.14 -24.03
N GLY A 21 -9.99 -3.19 -23.81
CA GLY A 21 -11.38 -3.45 -23.40
C GLY A 21 -11.59 -3.79 -21.92
N GLN A 22 -10.53 -4.01 -21.14
CA GLN A 22 -10.65 -4.33 -19.70
C GLN A 22 -10.59 -3.09 -18.78
N ILE A 23 -10.14 -1.94 -19.30
CA ILE A 23 -9.95 -0.72 -18.50
C ILE A 23 -11.03 0.29 -18.84
N ASP A 24 -11.84 0.65 -17.85
CA ASP A 24 -12.90 1.66 -17.98
C ASP A 24 -12.34 3.02 -18.46
N PRO A 25 -13.01 3.72 -19.39
CA PRO A 25 -12.66 5.08 -19.82
C PRO A 25 -12.43 6.08 -18.68
N LYS A 26 -13.17 5.94 -17.57
CA LYS A 26 -13.14 6.77 -16.37
C LYS A 26 -12.24 6.22 -15.25
N ALA A 27 -11.43 5.18 -15.50
CA ALA A 27 -10.55 4.59 -14.49
C ALA A 27 -9.66 5.63 -13.77
N THR A 28 -9.14 6.62 -14.50
CA THR A 28 -8.39 7.76 -13.92
C THR A 28 -9.23 8.54 -12.91
N GLU A 29 -10.47 8.87 -13.26
CA GLU A 29 -11.37 9.68 -12.42
C GLU A 29 -11.77 8.93 -11.16
N PHE A 30 -12.16 7.65 -11.30
CA PHE A 30 -12.52 6.80 -10.17
C PHE A 30 -11.33 6.58 -9.23
N THR A 31 -10.15 6.32 -9.77
CA THR A 31 -8.94 6.12 -8.95
C THR A 31 -8.54 7.41 -8.26
N LEU A 32 -8.64 8.56 -8.93
CA LEU A 32 -8.37 9.85 -8.31
C LEU A 32 -9.36 10.16 -7.19
N SER A 33 -10.65 9.89 -7.41
CA SER A 33 -11.70 10.05 -6.40
C SER A 33 -11.42 9.18 -5.16
N LEU A 34 -11.03 7.92 -5.38
CA LEU A 34 -10.64 6.99 -4.33
C LEU A 34 -9.43 7.50 -3.53
N LEU A 35 -8.37 7.96 -4.20
CA LEU A 35 -7.19 8.53 -3.54
C LEU A 35 -7.53 9.79 -2.73
N THR A 36 -8.39 10.66 -3.25
CA THR A 36 -8.88 11.86 -2.55
C THR A 36 -9.66 11.48 -1.29
N ALA A 37 -10.55 10.48 -1.37
CA ALA A 37 -11.30 9.99 -0.20
C ALA A 37 -10.38 9.42 0.90
N MET A 38 -9.24 8.83 0.51
CA MET A 38 -8.25 8.31 1.45
C MET A 38 -7.40 9.41 2.09
N TYR A 39 -6.88 10.34 1.28
CA TYR A 39 -5.75 11.19 1.69
C TYR A 39 -6.04 12.70 1.73
N ASP A 40 -7.16 13.17 1.17
CA ASP A 40 -7.52 14.59 1.11
C ASP A 40 -8.94 14.85 1.64
N ARG A 41 -9.25 14.27 2.81
CA ARG A 41 -10.58 14.36 3.43
C ARG A 41 -11.01 15.78 3.78
N THR A 42 -10.05 16.66 4.05
CA THR A 42 -10.29 18.07 4.38
C THR A 42 -10.32 18.97 3.15
N GLY A 43 -10.20 18.43 1.94
CA GLY A 43 -10.33 19.19 0.70
C GLY A 43 -9.21 20.22 0.47
N THR A 44 -7.99 19.90 0.89
CA THR A 44 -6.80 20.74 0.69
C THR A 44 -6.33 20.79 -0.76
N GLY A 45 -6.75 19.85 -1.59
CA GLY A 45 -6.27 19.68 -2.96
C GLY A 45 -4.89 19.03 -3.05
N TYR A 46 -4.35 18.53 -1.94
CA TYR A 46 -3.02 17.93 -1.84
C TYR A 46 -3.09 16.47 -1.41
N ILE A 47 -2.34 15.62 -2.11
CA ILE A 47 -2.13 14.22 -1.78
C ILE A 47 -0.65 13.97 -2.01
N GLU A 48 0.03 13.40 -1.03
CA GLU A 48 1.45 13.05 -1.17
C GLU A 48 1.62 11.93 -2.20
N THR A 49 2.57 12.10 -3.12
CA THR A 49 2.85 11.10 -4.16
C THR A 49 3.25 9.74 -3.58
N ARG A 50 3.98 9.72 -2.45
CA ARG A 50 4.38 8.47 -1.78
C ARG A 50 3.16 7.69 -1.27
N SER A 51 2.19 8.36 -0.67
CA SER A 51 0.98 7.74 -0.10
C SER A 51 0.08 7.23 -1.22
N ALA A 52 -0.07 8.01 -2.30
CA ALA A 52 -0.76 7.56 -3.51
C ALA A 52 -0.09 6.32 -4.13
N ALA A 53 1.24 6.31 -4.25
CA ALA A 53 1.99 5.17 -4.77
C ALA A 53 1.85 3.92 -3.88
N ALA A 54 1.90 4.09 -2.56
CA ALA A 54 1.69 3.01 -1.60
C ALA A 54 0.28 2.42 -1.72
N ALA A 55 -0.76 3.25 -1.83
CA ALA A 55 -2.13 2.79 -2.02
C ALA A 55 -2.33 2.02 -3.33
N LEU A 56 -1.86 2.58 -4.44
CA LEU A 56 -1.94 1.92 -5.75
C LEU A 56 -1.18 0.59 -5.76
N THR A 57 -0.02 0.54 -5.10
CA THR A 57 0.76 -0.69 -4.94
C THR A 57 0.04 -1.71 -4.07
N ALA A 58 -0.57 -1.29 -2.96
CA ALA A 58 -1.30 -2.19 -2.08
C ALA A 58 -2.51 -2.82 -2.79
N LEU A 59 -3.21 -2.04 -3.60
CA LEU A 59 -4.40 -2.43 -4.37
C LEU A 59 -4.09 -3.08 -5.72
N SER A 60 -2.81 -3.20 -6.11
CA SER A 60 -2.42 -3.83 -7.37
C SER A 60 -2.57 -5.35 -7.33
N GLY A 61 -2.54 -6.00 -8.50
CA GLY A 61 -2.53 -7.47 -8.62
C GLY A 61 -1.16 -8.12 -8.40
N ASP A 62 -0.16 -7.40 -7.86
CA ASP A 62 1.20 -7.94 -7.68
C ASP A 62 1.31 -8.88 -6.46
N THR A 63 2.40 -9.63 -6.38
CA THR A 63 2.74 -10.50 -5.25
C THR A 63 2.93 -9.69 -3.96
N LEU A 64 2.63 -10.30 -2.81
CA LEU A 64 2.87 -9.65 -1.50
C LEU A 64 4.32 -9.21 -1.32
N LEU A 65 5.28 -10.03 -1.76
CA LEU A 65 6.70 -9.71 -1.65
C LEU A 65 7.06 -8.47 -2.49
N ALA A 66 6.56 -8.36 -3.72
CA ALA A 66 6.79 -7.18 -4.55
C ALA A 66 6.19 -5.91 -3.93
N LYS A 67 4.95 -6.01 -3.40
CA LYS A 67 4.31 -4.92 -2.66
C LYS A 67 5.14 -4.47 -1.45
N TYR A 68 5.63 -5.42 -0.66
CA TYR A 68 6.45 -5.13 0.51
C TYR A 68 7.78 -4.45 0.13
N ARG A 69 8.45 -4.93 -0.93
CA ARG A 69 9.68 -4.28 -1.42
C ARG A 69 9.43 -2.86 -1.91
N ALA A 70 8.34 -2.64 -2.63
CA ALA A 70 7.95 -1.31 -3.08
C ALA A 70 7.66 -0.37 -1.90
N PHE A 71 6.97 -0.83 -0.85
CA PHE A 71 6.79 -0.03 0.37
C PHE A 71 8.11 0.34 1.02
N PHE A 72 9.07 -0.59 1.04
CA PHE A 72 10.41 -0.27 1.52
C PHE A 72 11.05 0.84 0.69
N GLN A 73 11.03 0.71 -0.64
CA GLN A 73 11.60 1.71 -1.55
C GLN A 73 10.95 3.09 -1.44
N PHE A 74 9.64 3.16 -1.18
CA PHE A 74 8.93 4.45 -1.07
C PHE A 74 9.22 5.21 0.22
N TYR A 75 9.54 4.51 1.33
CA TYR A 75 9.71 5.11 2.65
C TYR A 75 11.13 5.03 3.20
N ALA A 76 12.00 4.22 2.61
CA ALA A 76 13.39 4.17 3.00
C ALA A 76 14.11 5.47 2.62
N VAL A 77 14.99 5.91 3.51
CA VAL A 77 15.91 7.02 3.27
C VAL A 77 17.28 6.45 2.88
N PRO A 78 17.98 7.06 1.90
CA PRO A 78 19.34 6.66 1.58
C PRO A 78 20.28 7.05 2.74
N GLU A 79 21.00 6.08 3.29
CA GLU A 79 21.99 6.30 4.35
C GLU A 79 23.31 5.65 3.95
N GLN A 80 24.26 6.49 3.52
CA GLN A 80 25.64 6.16 3.10
C GLN A 80 25.77 5.02 2.07
N LYS A 81 25.54 3.77 2.49
CA LYS A 81 25.72 2.54 1.70
C LYS A 81 24.46 1.68 1.60
N ALA A 82 23.37 2.03 2.30
CA ALA A 82 22.14 1.25 2.28
C ALA A 82 20.91 2.17 2.39
N ALA A 83 19.79 1.72 1.82
CA ALA A 83 18.49 2.31 2.11
C ALA A 83 18.00 1.77 3.46
N LEU A 84 17.49 2.65 4.33
CA LEU A 84 17.07 2.30 5.68
C LEU A 84 15.70 2.92 6.01
N ILE A 85 14.88 2.20 6.78
CA ILE A 85 13.61 2.72 7.30
C ILE A 85 13.78 3.11 8.77
N THR A 86 13.49 4.36 9.09
CA THR A 86 13.43 4.86 10.47
C THR A 86 12.08 4.54 11.11
N ARG A 87 11.99 4.69 12.44
CA ARG A 87 10.70 4.54 13.16
C ARG A 87 9.63 5.50 12.64
N SER A 88 10.00 6.74 12.33
CA SER A 88 9.07 7.73 11.78
C SER A 88 8.61 7.37 10.38
N ALA A 89 9.52 6.90 9.51
CA ALA A 89 9.16 6.45 8.17
C ALA A 89 8.20 5.24 8.19
N LEU A 90 8.46 4.26 9.08
CA LEU A 90 7.54 3.13 9.26
C LEU A 90 6.16 3.59 9.75
N ARG A 91 6.12 4.49 10.74
CA ARG A 91 4.85 5.05 11.24
C ARG A 91 4.07 5.74 10.13
N SER A 92 4.73 6.53 9.28
CA SER A 92 4.10 7.18 8.12
C SER A 92 3.54 6.16 7.14
N LEU A 93 4.30 5.13 6.78
CA LEU A 93 3.82 4.03 5.92
C LEU A 93 2.57 3.36 6.49
N LEU A 94 2.60 2.97 7.76
CA LEU A 94 1.47 2.31 8.40
C LEU A 94 0.24 3.21 8.50
N THR A 95 0.46 4.51 8.75
CA THR A 95 -0.63 5.52 8.79
C THR A 95 -1.27 5.68 7.41
N ASP A 96 -0.45 5.71 6.34
CA ASP A 96 -0.93 5.86 4.97
C ASP A 96 -1.67 4.60 4.50
N LEU A 97 -1.15 3.41 4.80
CA LEU A 97 -1.81 2.15 4.47
C LEU A 97 -3.12 1.95 5.25
N ASN A 98 -3.20 2.45 6.49
CA ASN A 98 -4.43 2.38 7.30
C ASN A 98 -5.57 3.24 6.74
N GLN A 99 -5.29 4.21 5.85
CA GLN A 99 -6.36 4.97 5.19
C GLN A 99 -7.17 4.14 4.20
N ILE A 100 -6.61 3.03 3.70
CA ILE A 100 -7.27 2.16 2.73
C ILE A 100 -8.46 1.43 3.37
N PRO A 101 -8.30 0.62 4.44
CA PRO A 101 -9.45 0.00 5.10
C PRO A 101 -10.34 1.02 5.81
N ALA A 102 -9.84 2.23 6.13
CA ALA A 102 -10.65 3.27 6.72
C ALA A 102 -11.84 3.73 5.85
N ILE A 103 -11.72 3.68 4.51
CA ILE A 103 -12.82 4.09 3.61
C ILE A 103 -14.04 3.17 3.70
N VAL A 104 -13.84 1.93 4.17
CA VAL A 104 -14.90 0.93 4.40
C VAL A 104 -15.23 0.78 5.88
N GLY A 105 -14.73 1.66 6.74
CA GLY A 105 -15.01 1.64 8.17
C GLY A 105 -14.16 0.65 8.99
N GLU A 106 -13.15 0.02 8.39
CA GLU A 106 -12.30 -1.01 9.02
C GLU A 106 -10.92 -0.47 9.46
N SER A 107 -10.81 0.82 9.74
CA SER A 107 -9.55 1.42 10.18
C SER A 107 -9.05 0.83 11.51
N CYS A 108 -7.73 0.69 11.66
CA CYS A 108 -7.12 0.49 12.97
C CYS A 108 -6.95 1.83 13.69
N THR A 109 -6.96 1.78 15.02
CA THR A 109 -6.69 2.95 15.86
C THR A 109 -5.23 3.40 15.76
N LEU A 110 -4.95 4.65 16.13
CA LEU A 110 -3.57 5.17 16.20
C LEU A 110 -2.68 4.34 17.13
N SER A 111 -3.23 3.76 18.19
CA SER A 111 -2.47 2.89 19.09
C SER A 111 -2.02 1.59 18.40
N CYS A 112 -2.78 1.06 17.44
CA CYS A 112 -2.34 -0.07 16.63
C CYS A 112 -1.04 0.24 15.89
N VAL A 113 -0.95 1.43 15.29
CA VAL A 113 0.22 1.88 14.51
C VAL A 113 1.44 1.99 15.41
N GLU A 114 1.29 2.55 16.61
CA GLU A 114 2.39 2.63 17.58
C GLU A 114 2.85 1.25 18.06
N ILE A 115 1.91 0.35 18.37
CA ILE A 115 2.21 -1.02 18.79
C ILE A 115 2.97 -1.77 17.69
N ALA A 116 2.50 -1.66 16.45
CA ALA A 116 3.14 -2.25 15.28
C ALA A 116 4.54 -1.70 15.04
N THR A 117 4.71 -0.37 15.15
CA THR A 117 6.01 0.30 15.01
C THR A 117 6.99 -0.19 16.08
N ARG A 118 6.54 -0.28 17.35
CA ARG A 118 7.36 -0.83 18.45
C ARG A 118 7.72 -2.30 18.23
N SER A 119 6.78 -3.10 17.74
CA SER A 119 7.00 -4.52 17.42
C SER A 119 8.05 -4.71 16.33
N CYS A 120 7.99 -3.92 15.24
CA CYS A 120 8.97 -4.01 14.15
C CYS A 120 10.40 -3.72 14.63
N PHE A 121 10.55 -2.73 15.50
CA PHE A 121 11.83 -2.31 16.07
C PHE A 121 12.23 -3.06 17.34
N HIS A 122 11.49 -4.11 17.72
CA HIS A 122 11.86 -4.93 18.88
C HIS A 122 13.23 -5.60 18.64
N GLY A 123 14.14 -5.44 19.60
CA GLY A 123 15.52 -5.93 19.53
C GLY A 123 16.43 -5.14 18.58
N VAL A 124 15.96 -4.02 17.99
CA VAL A 124 16.78 -3.17 17.11
C VAL A 124 17.46 -2.08 17.94
N LEU A 125 18.79 -2.15 18.03
CA LEU A 125 19.61 -1.15 18.74
C LEU A 125 19.74 0.16 17.96
N ASN A 126 19.71 0.08 16.63
CA ASN A 126 19.83 1.25 15.75
C ASN A 126 18.50 2.04 15.66
N SER A 127 18.58 3.27 15.14
CA SER A 127 17.42 4.13 14.88
C SER A 127 16.63 3.75 13.63
N ALA A 128 17.19 2.86 12.79
CA ALA A 128 16.63 2.43 11.51
C ALA A 128 16.87 0.93 11.25
N ILE A 129 16.10 0.36 10.32
CA ILE A 129 16.17 -1.05 9.90
C ILE A 129 16.43 -1.19 8.40
N VAL A 130 17.16 -2.24 8.03
CA VAL A 130 17.39 -2.68 6.65
C VAL A 130 16.17 -3.40 6.07
N GLU A 131 16.17 -3.58 4.75
CA GLU A 131 15.08 -4.24 4.00
C GLU A 131 14.78 -5.64 4.54
N GLU A 132 15.80 -6.42 4.88
CA GLU A 132 15.64 -7.80 5.35
C GLU A 132 14.80 -7.88 6.63
N LYS A 133 15.08 -7.01 7.61
CA LYS A 133 14.33 -6.93 8.87
C LYS A 133 12.90 -6.45 8.63
N PHE A 134 12.72 -5.45 7.77
CA PHE A 134 11.40 -4.93 7.39
C PHE A 134 10.53 -6.02 6.72
N LEU A 135 11.08 -6.72 5.72
CA LEU A 135 10.39 -7.81 5.03
C LEU A 135 10.13 -9.01 5.94
N SER A 136 11.04 -9.31 6.88
CA SER A 136 10.81 -10.37 7.87
C SER A 136 9.65 -10.02 8.80
N TRP A 137 9.54 -8.76 9.22
CA TRP A 137 8.44 -8.31 10.08
C TRP A 137 7.09 -8.29 9.34
N LEU A 138 7.04 -7.84 8.08
CA LEU A 138 5.80 -7.89 7.30
C LEU A 138 5.31 -9.33 7.07
N ARG A 139 6.24 -10.28 6.89
CA ARG A 139 5.93 -11.70 6.75
C ARG A 139 5.39 -12.37 8.02
N SER A 140 5.58 -11.76 9.19
CA SER A 140 4.89 -12.21 10.40
C SER A 140 3.44 -11.70 10.50
N GLU A 141 2.91 -11.10 9.43
CA GLU A 141 1.54 -10.61 9.29
C GLU A 141 1.09 -9.73 10.47
N PRO A 142 1.72 -8.55 10.68
CA PRO A 142 1.35 -7.68 11.79
C PRO A 142 -0.11 -7.27 11.69
N ALA A 143 -0.82 -7.28 12.83
CA ALA A 143 -2.29 -7.11 12.88
C ALA A 143 -2.80 -5.88 12.10
N VAL A 144 -2.07 -4.76 12.17
CA VAL A 144 -2.41 -3.50 11.48
C VAL A 144 -2.43 -3.62 9.94
N LEU A 145 -1.80 -4.65 9.37
CA LEU A 145 -1.74 -4.91 7.93
C LEU A 145 -2.40 -6.23 7.51
N LEU A 146 -3.14 -6.93 8.38
CA LEU A 146 -3.76 -8.23 8.05
C LEU A 146 -4.74 -8.17 6.87
N TRP A 147 -5.33 -7.00 6.61
CA TRP A 147 -6.20 -6.79 5.46
C TRP A 147 -5.46 -7.02 4.13
N LEU A 148 -4.19 -6.64 4.04
CA LEU A 148 -3.41 -6.70 2.80
C LEU A 148 -3.15 -8.14 2.30
N PRO A 149 -2.59 -9.07 3.11
CA PRO A 149 -2.47 -10.47 2.71
C PRO A 149 -3.84 -11.14 2.55
N THR A 150 -4.86 -10.70 3.28
CA THR A 150 -6.24 -11.20 3.09
C THR A 150 -6.79 -10.81 1.71
N CYS A 151 -6.68 -9.54 1.31
CA CYS A 151 -7.07 -9.08 -0.04
C CYS A 151 -6.28 -9.81 -1.13
N TYR A 152 -4.98 -10.03 -0.93
CA TYR A 152 -4.17 -10.80 -1.88
C TYR A 152 -4.66 -12.24 -2.02
N ARG A 153 -4.95 -12.93 -0.90
CA ARG A 153 -5.51 -14.29 -0.92
C ARG A 153 -6.85 -14.34 -1.65
N LEU A 154 -7.76 -13.41 -1.36
CA LEU A 154 -9.07 -13.33 -2.01
C LEU A 154 -8.93 -13.17 -3.54
N SER A 155 -8.06 -12.25 -3.98
CA SER A 155 -7.81 -12.03 -5.41
C SER A 155 -7.13 -13.23 -6.08
N ALA A 156 -6.18 -13.88 -5.39
CA ALA A 156 -5.52 -15.08 -5.91
C ALA A 156 -6.50 -16.25 -6.06
N THR A 157 -7.48 -16.38 -5.16
CA THR A 157 -8.49 -17.44 -5.22
C THR A 157 -9.57 -17.20 -6.28
N GLU A 158 -9.81 -15.95 -6.69
CA GLU A 158 -10.79 -15.62 -7.75
C GLU A 158 -10.44 -16.32 -9.08
N MET A 159 -9.15 -16.51 -9.34
CA MET A 159 -8.64 -17.17 -10.55
C MET A 159 -8.59 -18.69 -10.44
N VAL A 160 -8.97 -19.29 -9.30
CA VAL A 160 -8.93 -20.73 -9.08
C VAL A 160 -10.28 -21.35 -9.40
N SER A 161 -10.35 -22.04 -10.54
CA SER A 161 -11.48 -22.90 -10.87
C SER A 161 -11.33 -24.25 -10.17
N HIS A 162 -12.14 -24.50 -9.14
CA HIS A 162 -12.26 -25.83 -8.55
C HIS A 162 -13.29 -26.65 -9.33
N GLN A 163 -13.04 -27.96 -9.50
CA GLN A 163 -14.01 -28.89 -10.13
C GLN A 163 -15.24 -29.20 -9.26
N ALA A 164 -15.36 -28.56 -8.09
CA ALA A 164 -16.54 -28.66 -7.24
C ALA A 164 -17.42 -27.41 -7.46
N ARG A 165 -18.73 -27.62 -7.67
CA ARG A 165 -19.72 -26.53 -7.63
C ARG A 165 -19.89 -26.09 -6.18
N CYS A 166 -19.50 -24.85 -5.85
CA CYS A 166 -19.95 -24.20 -4.62
C CYS A 166 -21.49 -24.00 -4.70
N ARG A 167 -22.21 -24.46 -3.69
CA ARG A 167 -23.65 -24.21 -3.51
C ARG A 167 -23.87 -22.89 -2.79
#